data_AF-A0A533S4R4-F1
#
_entry.id   AF-A0A533S4R4-F1
#
_cell.length_a   1.000
_cell.length_b   1.000
_cell.length_c   1.000
_cell.angle_alpha   90.00
_cell.angle_beta   90.00
_cell.angle_gamma   90.00
#
_symmetry.space_group_name_H-M   'P 1'
#
loop_
_entity.id
_entity.type
_entity.pdbx_description
1 polymer ?
#
loop_
_entity_poly.entity_id
_entity_poly.type
_entity_poly.pdbx_seq_one_letter_code
_entity_poly.pdbx_strand_id
1 'polypeptide(L)'
;MDANIAFTLVVGLPLVASPIIYLIGRLWARQNGSSSAANPARWVALLALLITGVFTYFAGIGATADYTGISLTFGAITLTMDGLGLFLAITVLALGIMVTLFSTAYMQS
;
A
#
# COMPACT_ATOMS: atom_id res chain seq x y z
N MET A 1 -17.18 -7.95 0.73
CA MET A 1 -15.87 -8.52 1.08
C MET A 1 -15.78 -8.54 2.60
N ASP A 2 -15.11 -9.53 3.19
CA ASP A 2 -14.89 -9.58 4.64
C ASP A 2 -13.98 -8.42 5.07
N ALA A 3 -14.40 -7.65 6.08
CA ALA A 3 -13.69 -6.45 6.54
C ALA A 3 -12.35 -6.79 7.22
N ASN A 4 -12.25 -7.93 7.89
CA ASN A 4 -11.02 -8.38 8.53
C ASN A 4 -9.99 -8.80 7.48
N ILE A 5 -10.44 -9.48 6.41
CA ILE A 5 -9.57 -9.79 5.26
C ILE A 5 -9.11 -8.49 4.58
N ALA A 6 -10.04 -7.55 4.38
CA ALA A 6 -9.71 -6.24 3.80
C ALA A 6 -8.64 -5.52 4.61
N PHE A 7 -8.82 -5.41 5.93
CA PHE A 7 -7.88 -4.74 6.83
C PHE A 7 -6.54 -5.47 6.91
N THR A 8 -6.54 -6.81 6.86
CA THR A 8 -5.30 -7.59 6.77
C THR A 8 -4.53 -7.24 5.50
N LEU A 9 -5.22 -7.06 4.37
CA LEU A 9 -4.61 -6.70 3.09
C LEU A 9 -4.17 -5.23 3.04
N VAL A 10 -4.84 -4.32 3.72
CA VAL A 10 -4.40 -2.92 3.86
C VAL A 10 -2.99 -2.85 4.46
N VAL A 11 -2.71 -3.68 5.46
CA VAL A 11 -1.40 -3.73 6.14
C VAL A 11 -0.43 -4.64 5.41
N GLY A 12 -0.86 -5.86 5.07
CA GLY A 12 0.01 -6.91 4.54
C GLY A 12 0.46 -6.66 3.10
N LEU A 13 -0.39 -6.09 2.24
CA LEU A 13 -0.08 -5.91 0.83
C LEU A 13 1.13 -5.00 0.60
N PRO A 14 1.25 -3.78 1.18
CA PRO A 14 2.44 -2.96 0.99
C PRO A 14 3.72 -3.61 1.56
N LEU A 15 3.60 -4.38 2.65
CA LEU A 15 4.75 -5.09 3.23
C LEU A 15 5.27 -6.19 2.31
N VAL A 16 4.38 -6.96 1.67
CA VAL A 16 4.74 -8.01 0.72
C VAL A 16 5.13 -7.42 -0.64
N ALA A 17 4.50 -6.32 -1.06
CA ALA A 17 4.82 -5.66 -2.31
C ALA A 17 6.24 -5.06 -2.31
N SER A 18 6.70 -4.52 -1.17
CA SER A 18 8.02 -3.92 -1.01
C SER A 18 9.18 -4.80 -1.55
N PRO A 19 9.39 -6.06 -1.10
CA PRO A 19 10.45 -6.90 -1.63
C PRO A 19 10.25 -7.27 -3.11
N ILE A 20 9.00 -7.45 -3.56
CA ILE A 20 8.69 -7.75 -4.96
C ILE A 20 9.10 -6.58 -5.87
N ILE A 21 8.72 -5.36 -5.50
CA ILE A 21 9.07 -4.12 -6.20
C ILE A 21 10.59 -3.95 -6.25
N TYR A 22 11.28 -4.19 -5.12
CA TYR A 22 12.73 -4.15 -5.05
C TYR A 22 13.38 -5.15 -6.02
N LEU A 23 12.93 -6.40 -6.03
CA LEU A 23 13.49 -7.44 -6.91
C LEU A 23 13.28 -7.09 -8.38
N ILE A 24 12.09 -6.64 -8.77
CA ILE A 24 11.79 -6.19 -10.13
C ILE A 24 12.72 -5.05 -10.54
N GLY A 25 12.87 -4.04 -9.68
CA GLY A 25 13.74 -2.90 -9.95
C GLY A 25 15.22 -3.31 -10.03
N ARG A 26 15.66 -4.22 -9.17
CA ARG A 26 17.04 -4.72 -9.12
C ARG A 26 17.39 -5.56 -10.35
N LEU A 27 16.47 -6.42 -10.80
CA LEU A 27 16.65 -7.20 -12.02
C LEU A 27 16.70 -6.30 -13.26
N TRP A 28 15.84 -5.29 -13.33
CA TRP A 28 15.84 -4.32 -14.43
C TRP A 28 17.14 -3.50 -14.48
N ALA A 29 17.59 -2.99 -13.34
CA ALA A 29 18.81 -2.20 -13.25
C ALA A 29 20.07 -2.99 -13.65
N ARG A 30 20.08 -4.32 -13.44
CA ARG A 30 21.17 -5.20 -13.88
C ARG A 30 21.23 -5.35 -15.40
N GLN A 31 20.08 -5.33 -16.08
CA GLN A 31 20.01 -5.56 -17.53
C GLN A 31 20.13 -4.26 -18.34
N ASN A 32 19.52 -3.17 -17.85
CA ASN A 32 19.32 -1.94 -18.62
C ASN A 32 20.04 -0.71 -18.04
N GLY A 33 20.86 -0.89 -17.00
CA GLY A 33 21.52 0.20 -16.27
C GLY A 33 20.62 0.87 -15.23
N SER A 34 21.25 1.53 -14.25
CA SER A 34 20.59 1.97 -13.02
C SER A 34 19.57 3.11 -13.18
N SER A 35 19.67 3.93 -14.24
CA SER A 35 18.88 5.16 -14.42
C SER A 35 17.95 5.14 -15.63
N SER A 36 17.41 3.96 -15.99
CA SER A 36 16.40 3.92 -17.04
C SER A 36 15.05 4.42 -16.53
N ALA A 37 14.54 5.49 -17.15
CA ALA A 37 13.19 6.02 -16.94
C ALA A 37 12.09 4.95 -17.12
N ALA A 38 12.40 3.86 -17.84
CA ALA A 38 11.50 2.75 -18.13
C ALA A 38 11.46 1.68 -17.04
N ASN A 39 12.03 1.91 -15.84
CA ASN A 39 12.02 0.89 -14.78
C ASN A 39 10.58 0.48 -14.39
N PRO A 40 10.17 -0.79 -14.64
CA PRO A 40 8.81 -1.25 -14.41
C PRO A 40 8.42 -1.29 -12.94
N ALA A 41 9.39 -1.30 -12.02
CA ALA A 41 9.15 -1.29 -10.57
C ALA A 41 8.26 -0.13 -10.12
N ARG A 42 8.32 1.01 -10.81
CA ARG A 42 7.52 2.21 -10.53
C ARG A 42 6.02 1.96 -10.72
N TRP A 43 5.67 1.33 -11.85
CA TRP A 43 4.28 0.99 -12.17
C TRP A 43 3.75 -0.10 -11.25
N VAL A 44 4.61 -1.05 -10.88
CA VAL A 44 4.25 -2.09 -9.92
C VAL A 44 4.00 -1.48 -8.54
N ALA A 45 4.80 -0.51 -8.11
CA ALA A 45 4.59 0.22 -6.86
C ALA A 45 3.27 0.99 -6.87
N LEU A 46 2.98 1.73 -7.95
CA LEU A 46 1.72 2.46 -8.10
C LEU A 46 0.52 1.50 -8.07
N LEU A 47 0.61 0.40 -8.81
CA LEU A 47 -0.44 -0.62 -8.84
C LEU A 47 -0.66 -1.24 -7.46
N ALA A 48 0.41 -1.57 -6.73
CA ALA A 48 0.30 -2.08 -5.37
C ALA A 48 -0.43 -1.09 -4.45
N LEU A 49 -0.10 0.21 -4.53
CA LEU A 49 -0.80 1.24 -3.75
C LEU A 49 -2.27 1.40 -4.18
N LEU A 50 -2.59 1.36 -5.46
CA LEU A 50 -3.97 1.41 -5.94
C LEU A 50 -4.79 0.22 -5.43
N ILE A 51 -4.22 -0.98 -5.46
CA ILE A 51 -4.85 -2.17 -4.90
C ILE A 51 -5.03 -2.04 -3.39
N THR A 52 -4.03 -1.55 -2.65
CA THR A 52 -4.18 -1.22 -1.22
C THR A 52 -5.36 -0.27 -1.00
N GLY A 53 -5.53 0.75 -1.86
CA GLY A 53 -6.66 1.68 -1.79
C GLY A 53 -8.03 1.02 -1.93
N VAL A 54 -8.15 0.04 -2.84
CA VAL A 54 -9.38 -0.76 -2.96
C VAL A 54 -9.66 -1.52 -1.66
N PHE A 55 -8.64 -2.12 -1.05
CA PHE A 55 -8.80 -2.80 0.24
C PHE A 55 -9.13 -1.83 1.38
N THR A 56 -8.53 -0.63 1.39
CA THR A 56 -8.84 0.42 2.37
C THR A 56 -10.29 0.86 2.29
N TYR A 57 -10.86 0.97 1.09
CA TYR A 57 -12.28 1.28 0.92
C TYR A 57 -13.18 0.22 1.56
N PHE A 58 -12.94 -1.06 1.28
CA PHE A 58 -13.73 -2.14 1.88
C PHE A 58 -13.53 -2.27 3.40
N ALA A 59 -12.31 -2.07 3.89
CA ALA A 59 -12.02 -2.02 5.33
C ALA A 59 -12.76 -0.84 5.99
N GLY A 60 -12.81 0.31 5.32
CA GLY A 60 -13.51 1.50 5.79
C GLY A 60 -15.01 1.28 5.93
N ILE A 61 -15.67 0.65 4.95
CA ILE A 61 -17.09 0.27 5.06
C ILE A 61 -17.33 -0.53 6.35
N GLY A 62 -16.49 -1.54 6.61
CA GLY A 62 -16.60 -2.37 7.82
C GLY A 62 -16.32 -1.60 9.10
N ALA A 63 -15.29 -0.77 9.12
CA ALA A 63 -14.91 0.03 10.29
C ALA A 63 -15.98 1.07 10.69
N THR A 64 -16.77 1.56 9.72
CA THR A 64 -17.79 2.57 9.95
C THR A 64 -19.21 2.04 10.14
N ALA A 65 -19.46 0.75 9.87
CA ALA A 65 -20.82 0.19 9.86
C ALA A 65 -21.52 0.31 11.24
N ASP A 66 -20.81 -0.02 12.31
CA ASP A 66 -21.35 -0.03 13.68
C ASP A 66 -20.70 1.02 14.59
N TYR A 67 -19.87 1.92 14.05
CA TYR A 67 -19.06 2.92 14.77
C TYR A 67 -18.12 2.38 15.86
N THR A 68 -17.98 1.07 15.98
CA THR A 68 -17.11 0.38 16.93
C THR A 68 -15.71 0.10 16.37
N GLY A 69 -15.51 0.28 15.06
CA GLY A 69 -14.29 -0.07 14.37
C GLY A 69 -14.14 -1.57 14.13
N ILE A 70 -13.04 -1.96 13.49
CA ILE A 70 -12.67 -3.36 13.27
C ILE A 70 -11.36 -3.70 13.98
N SER A 71 -11.24 -4.91 14.50
CA SER A 71 -10.08 -5.37 15.25
C SER A 71 -9.56 -6.69 14.69
N LEU A 72 -8.26 -6.72 14.37
CA LEU A 72 -7.53 -7.91 13.97
C LEU A 72 -6.58 -8.31 15.09
N THR A 73 -6.65 -9.55 15.55
CA THR A 73 -5.76 -10.06 16.60
C THR A 73 -4.84 -11.13 16.04
N PHE A 74 -3.53 -10.91 16.16
CA PHE A 74 -2.46 -11.83 15.79
C PHE A 74 -1.66 -12.18 17.06
N GLY A 75 -1.96 -13.34 17.66
CA GLY A 75 -1.35 -13.73 18.93
C GLY A 75 -1.66 -12.72 20.04
N ALA A 76 -0.63 -12.01 20.53
CA ALA A 76 -0.77 -10.97 21.55
C ALA A 76 -0.90 -9.55 20.99
N ILE A 77 -0.89 -9.37 19.66
CA ILE A 77 -0.97 -8.06 19.01
C ILE A 77 -2.39 -7.86 18.48
N THR A 78 -3.07 -6.81 18.93
CA THR A 78 -4.36 -6.40 18.38
C THR A 78 -4.17 -5.11 17.59
N LEU A 79 -4.48 -5.17 16.29
CA LEU A 79 -4.56 -4.03 15.39
C LEU A 79 -6.02 -3.59 15.32
N THR A 80 -6.27 -2.31 15.57
CA THR A 80 -7.61 -1.74 15.54
C THR A 80 -7.68 -0.63 14.50
N MET A 81 -8.75 -0.62 13.71
CA MET A 81 -9.06 0.46 12.78
C MET A 81 -10.43 1.04 13.15
N ASP A 82 -10.40 2.24 13.70
CA ASP A 82 -11.55 3.09 13.96
C ASP A 82 -11.62 4.24 12.92
N GLY A 83 -12.50 5.22 13.13
CA GLY A 83 -12.62 6.36 12.21
C GLY A 83 -11.32 7.17 12.06
N LEU A 84 -10.55 7.33 13.14
CA LEU A 84 -9.27 8.04 13.10
C LEU A 84 -8.20 7.21 12.38
N GLY A 85 -8.11 5.91 12.67
CA GLY A 85 -7.22 4.97 11.99
C GLY A 85 -7.49 4.90 10.49
N LEU A 86 -8.77 4.93 10.08
CA LEU A 86 -9.17 5.00 8.67
C LEU A 86 -8.71 6.31 8.02
N PHE A 87 -8.93 7.45 8.67
CA PHE A 87 -8.49 8.76 8.17
C PHE A 87 -6.97 8.81 7.96
N LEU A 88 -6.20 8.30 8.93
CA LEU A 88 -4.76 8.20 8.82
C LEU A 88 -4.33 7.26 7.69
N ALA A 89 -4.98 6.10 7.55
CA ALA A 89 -4.68 5.15 6.47
C ALA A 89 -4.90 5.78 5.08
N ILE A 90 -6.00 6.52 4.89
CA ILE A 90 -6.28 7.25 3.64
C ILE A 90 -5.21 8.31 3.38
N THR A 91 -4.81 9.06 4.42
CA THR A 91 -3.78 10.10 4.31
C THR A 91 -2.43 9.51 3.88
N VAL A 92 -1.99 8.44 4.54
CA VAL A 92 -0.75 7.73 4.20
C VAL A 92 -0.80 7.19 2.79
N LEU A 93 -1.93 6.60 2.38
CA LEU A 93 -2.11 6.07 1.03
C LEU A 93 -2.03 7.17 -0.03
N ALA A 94 -2.73 8.29 0.19
CA ALA A 94 -2.71 9.42 -0.73
C ALA A 94 -1.30 10.00 -0.88
N LEU A 95 -0.60 10.22 0.23
CA LEU A 95 0.79 10.68 0.21
C LEU A 95 1.71 9.67 -0.47
N GLY A 96 1.54 8.38 -0.22
CA GLY A 96 2.31 7.31 -0.86
C GLY A 96 2.15 7.31 -2.37
N ILE A 97 0.91 7.47 -2.87
CA ILE A 97 0.65 7.58 -4.31
C ILE A 97 1.32 8.82 -4.90
N MET A 98 1.17 9.98 -4.25
CA MET A 98 1.78 11.24 -4.71
C MET A 98 3.31 11.15 -4.78
N VAL A 99 3.95 10.61 -3.74
CA VAL A 99 5.41 10.42 -3.71
C VAL A 99 5.86 9.45 -4.79
N THR A 100 5.10 8.36 -5.01
CA THR A 100 5.42 7.38 -6.06
C THR A 100 5.37 8.02 -7.45
N LEU A 101 4.34 8.83 -7.73
CA LEU A 101 4.24 9.58 -8.99
C LEU A 101 5.38 10.60 -9.14
N PHE A 102 5.67 11.36 -8.09
CA PHE A 102 6.73 12.38 -8.10
C PHE A 102 8.15 11.78 -8.26
N SER A 103 8.38 10.58 -7.72
CA SER A 103 9.68 9.90 -7.82
C SER A 103 10.16 9.69 -9.25
N THR A 104 9.24 9.69 -10.23
CA THR A 104 9.56 9.51 -11.65
C THR A 104 10.48 10.61 -12.18
N ALA A 105 10.13 11.87 -11.92
CA ALA A 105 10.91 13.04 -12.33
C ALA A 105 12.14 13.21 -11.44
N TYR A 106 12.00 13.01 -10.12
CA TYR A 106 13.10 13.18 -9.18
C TYR A 106 14.25 12.18 -9.36
N MET A 107 13.96 10.93 -9.71
CA MET A 107 14.99 9.90 -9.91
C MET A 107 15.54 9.84 -11.35
N GLN A 108 15.13 10.75 -12.23
CA GLN A 108 15.69 10.89 -13.57
C GLN A 108 16.82 11.92 -13.64
N SER A 109 16.85 12.88 -12.71
CA SER A 109 17.95 13.84 -12.51
C SER A 109 19.13 13.22 -11.79
#